data_AF-A0A834PDB3-F1
#
_entry.id   AF-A0A834PDB3-F1
#
_cell.length_a   1.000
_cell.length_b   1.000
_cell.length_c   1.000
_cell.angle_alpha   90.00
_cell.angle_beta   90.00
_cell.angle_gamma   90.00
#
_symmetry.space_group_name_H-M   'P 1'
#
loop_
_entity.id
_entity.type
_entity.pdbx_description
1 polymer ?
#
loop_
_entity_poly.entity_id
_entity_poly.type
_entity_poly.pdbx_seq_one_letter_code
_entity_poly.pdbx_strand_id
1 'polypeptide(L)'
;MATGVLANATDLATEISSHGRTSTALRRDSRSCQEETVFNAFNLKSFTFGLYKQRNHQDEIISTRSKTLSEIGLSHGDMLYLVPFNGAQLWNTPSASNNSHNSFAGPTDAGNNTNRVVQSSNVIGSLRSLPNVAEDDIDEQLWKLDGKIQRKRDEKLCRHGVNGCCVHCSPLEPFDELYMKEQNIKHLSFHSYLRKLTAGVDRGKFIQLDDICCRVKTGCKDHPPWPRGICSKCQPSSITLNRQTYRHIDNVMFENASLVERFLNYWRSTGHQRIGYLYGRYEIHTDVPLGIRAVVAAIYEPPQESTKDSIKLLPDEKEALVDELARSLNLKRIGWIFTDLIADDVKKGTVKHVRNIESHFLSAQECIMAGYFQNQFLNPCRFSPSGYFGSKFVTVCVTGDDKNQVHMEGYQVSNQCSALVRDACLVPTKDAPELGYVIESTDKQYVPDVFYKMMRLTVYIVVVRPCIHLHVEI
;
A
#
# COMPACT_ATOMS: atom_id res chain seq x y z
N MET A 1 21.47 11.13 11.53
CA MET A 1 22.42 10.22 12.19
C MET A 1 22.01 10.13 13.65
N ALA A 2 21.68 9.01 14.27
CA ALA A 2 22.16 7.65 14.08
C ALA A 2 21.01 6.63 14.12
N THR A 3 21.19 5.58 13.32
CA THR A 3 20.85 4.16 13.54
C THR A 3 19.82 3.82 14.63
N GLY A 4 18.83 3.00 14.33
CA GLY A 4 19.13 1.57 14.36
C GLY A 4 17.94 0.68 14.07
N VAL A 5 18.27 -0.39 13.35
CA VAL A 5 17.51 -1.60 13.10
C VAL A 5 17.20 -2.32 14.42
N LEU A 6 15.99 -2.86 14.55
CA LEU A 6 15.65 -4.01 15.41
C LEU A 6 14.62 -4.82 14.60
N ALA A 7 15.01 -5.87 13.88
CA ALA A 7 15.31 -7.23 14.35
C ALA A 7 14.14 -7.84 15.15
N ASN A 8 13.50 -8.83 14.53
CA ASN A 8 12.51 -9.72 15.14
C ASN A 8 13.12 -10.44 16.35
N ALA A 9 12.34 -10.52 17.44
CA ALA A 9 12.61 -11.43 18.55
C ALA A 9 11.41 -12.38 18.71
N THR A 10 11.47 -13.50 17.98
CA THR A 10 10.94 -14.78 18.47
C THR A 10 12.06 -15.43 19.28
N ASP A 11 11.89 -15.52 20.60
CA ASP A 11 12.36 -16.63 21.44
C ASP A 11 12.20 -16.26 22.92
N LEU A 12 11.11 -16.74 23.54
CA LEU A 12 11.12 -17.14 24.95
C LEU A 12 9.96 -18.10 25.20
N ALA A 13 10.24 -19.41 25.16
CA ALA A 13 9.70 -20.42 26.09
C ALA A 13 10.03 -21.84 25.62
N THR A 14 11.13 -22.41 26.13
CA THR A 14 11.29 -23.85 26.32
C THR A 14 11.64 -24.08 27.79
N GLU A 15 11.17 -25.20 28.35
CA GLU A 15 11.20 -25.63 29.76
C GLU A 15 10.05 -25.02 30.59
N ILE A 16 9.05 -25.77 31.06
CA ILE A 16 9.16 -26.89 32.01
C ILE A 16 8.16 -28.02 31.68
N SER A 17 8.67 -29.25 31.73
CA SER A 17 7.92 -30.50 31.70
C SER A 17 7.61 -31.00 33.12
N SER A 18 6.48 -31.72 33.23
CA SER A 18 6.14 -32.76 34.21
C SER A 18 5.43 -32.34 35.51
N HIS A 19 4.12 -32.63 35.60
CA HIS A 19 3.56 -33.70 36.44
C HIS A 19 2.01 -33.74 36.37
N GLY A 20 1.45 -34.92 36.05
CA GLY A 20 0.34 -35.52 36.80
C GLY A 20 -1.11 -35.05 36.65
N ARG A 21 -1.83 -35.70 35.72
CA ARG A 21 -3.18 -36.32 35.85
C ARG A 21 -4.46 -35.52 36.22
N THR A 22 -5.42 -35.66 35.29
CA THR A 22 -6.90 -35.84 35.38
C THR A 22 -7.86 -34.66 35.60
N SER A 23 -8.59 -34.37 34.52
CA SER A 23 -10.06 -34.23 34.41
C SER A 23 -10.78 -33.18 35.26
N THR A 24 -11.20 -32.09 34.63
CA THR A 24 -12.63 -31.72 34.44
C THR A 24 -12.72 -30.41 33.64
N ALA A 25 -13.72 -30.33 32.75
CA ALA A 25 -13.99 -29.20 31.89
C ALA A 25 -14.30 -27.92 32.69
N LEU A 26 -13.62 -26.81 32.37
CA LEU A 26 -14.03 -25.45 32.76
C LEU A 26 -13.48 -24.44 31.74
N ARG A 27 -14.38 -23.56 31.27
CA ARG A 27 -14.13 -22.35 30.46
C ARG A 27 -12.85 -21.65 30.90
N ARG A 28 -11.94 -21.33 29.97
CA ARG A 28 -10.87 -20.37 30.24
C ARG A 28 -11.40 -18.97 30.04
N ASP A 29 -11.76 -18.37 31.17
CA ASP A 29 -12.06 -16.96 31.37
C ASP A 29 -10.97 -16.04 30.79
N SER A 30 -11.43 -15.03 30.05
CA SER A 30 -10.70 -13.83 29.69
C SER A 30 -10.40 -12.98 30.93
N ARG A 31 -9.35 -13.32 31.68
CA ARG A 31 -8.77 -12.48 32.72
C ARG A 31 -7.53 -11.78 32.19
N SER A 32 -7.72 -10.67 31.46
CA SER A 32 -6.64 -9.72 31.18
C SER A 32 -6.96 -8.41 31.88
N CYS A 33 -5.99 -7.86 32.59
CA CYS A 33 -6.10 -6.60 33.31
C CYS A 33 -6.33 -5.47 32.29
N GLN A 34 -7.42 -4.70 32.44
CA GLN A 34 -7.81 -3.68 31.46
C GLN A 34 -6.71 -2.61 31.24
N GLU A 35 -6.03 -2.22 32.32
CA GLU A 35 -4.88 -1.30 32.25
C GLU A 35 -3.69 -1.89 31.49
N GLU A 36 -3.49 -3.21 31.55
CA GLU A 36 -2.42 -3.91 30.85
C GLU A 36 -2.72 -4.02 29.35
N THR A 37 -3.98 -4.24 28.99
CA THR A 37 -4.44 -4.17 27.60
C THR A 37 -4.25 -2.78 27.02
N VAL A 38 -4.60 -1.72 27.78
CA VAL A 38 -4.39 -0.32 27.38
C VAL A 38 -2.89 -0.01 27.27
N PHE A 39 -2.10 -0.38 28.28
CA PHE A 39 -0.65 -0.16 28.30
C PHE A 39 0.04 -0.76 27.06
N ASN A 40 -0.30 -2.01 26.72
CA ASN A 40 0.26 -2.71 25.57
C ASN A 40 -0.27 -2.18 24.23
N ALA A 41 -1.57 -1.88 24.12
CA ALA A 41 -2.16 -1.38 22.87
C ALA A 41 -1.63 0.00 22.46
N PHE A 42 -1.30 0.85 23.44
CA PHE A 42 -0.81 2.20 23.21
C PHE A 42 0.70 2.37 23.41
N ASN A 43 1.41 1.29 23.73
CA ASN A 43 2.86 1.25 23.96
C ASN A 43 3.32 2.33 24.95
N LEU A 44 2.63 2.41 26.10
CA LEU A 44 2.84 3.42 27.13
C LEU A 44 4.14 3.16 27.91
N LYS A 45 4.75 4.22 28.49
CA LYS A 45 5.97 4.07 29.32
C LYS A 45 5.71 3.57 30.74
N SER A 46 4.55 3.90 31.30
CA SER A 46 4.21 3.62 32.70
C SER A 46 2.70 3.46 32.89
N PHE A 47 2.32 2.80 33.98
CA PHE A 47 0.92 2.67 34.43
C PHE A 47 0.40 3.91 35.18
N THR A 48 1.02 5.07 34.98
CA THR A 48 0.68 6.30 35.71
C THR A 48 -0.43 7.07 35.01
N PHE A 49 -1.59 6.43 34.87
CA PHE A 49 -2.78 6.99 34.25
C PHE A 49 -4.07 6.49 34.92
N GLY A 50 -5.14 7.29 34.89
CA GLY A 50 -6.49 6.92 35.36
C GLY A 50 -7.49 6.85 34.20
N LEU A 51 -8.55 6.04 34.33
CA LEU A 51 -9.60 5.87 33.32
C LEU A 51 -10.96 6.37 33.83
N TYR A 52 -11.72 7.12 33.03
CA TYR A 52 -13.00 7.72 33.42
C TYR A 52 -14.08 7.48 32.38
N LYS A 53 -15.35 7.39 32.79
CA LYS A 53 -16.50 7.24 31.86
C LYS A 53 -16.98 8.55 31.27
N GLN A 54 -16.76 9.66 31.96
CA GLN A 54 -17.24 10.99 31.55
C GLN A 54 -16.09 11.93 31.25
N ARG A 55 -16.34 12.89 30.35
CA ARG A 55 -15.36 13.89 29.90
C ARG A 55 -14.87 14.83 31.01
N ASN A 56 -15.68 15.03 32.04
CA ASN A 56 -15.39 15.90 33.19
C ASN A 56 -14.55 15.20 34.29
N HIS A 57 -13.93 14.05 33.97
CA HIS A 57 -13.17 13.22 34.91
C HIS A 57 -13.99 12.73 36.11
N GLN A 58 -15.31 12.59 35.93
CA GLN A 58 -16.19 11.93 36.89
C GLN A 58 -16.36 10.44 36.52
N ASP A 59 -16.70 9.62 37.52
CA ASP A 59 -16.86 8.17 37.42
C ASP A 59 -15.59 7.44 36.95
N GLU A 60 -14.59 7.39 37.84
CA GLU A 60 -13.34 6.65 37.66
C GLU A 60 -13.58 5.13 37.60
N ILE A 61 -12.94 4.48 36.64
CA ILE A 61 -12.91 3.03 36.49
C ILE A 61 -11.67 2.50 37.20
N ILE A 62 -11.87 2.01 38.42
CA ILE A 62 -10.82 1.44 39.23
C ILE A 62 -10.54 0.00 38.75
N SER A 63 -9.34 -0.22 38.20
CA SER A 63 -8.89 -1.53 37.76
C SER A 63 -8.83 -2.51 38.93
N THR A 64 -9.66 -3.56 38.86
CA THR A 64 -9.69 -4.63 39.86
C THR A 64 -9.56 -5.97 39.15
N ARG A 65 -8.70 -6.85 39.67
CA ARG A 65 -8.41 -8.18 39.07
C ARG A 65 -9.60 -9.15 39.06
N SER A 66 -10.74 -8.75 39.65
CA SER A 66 -11.88 -9.62 39.93
C SER A 66 -13.17 -9.27 39.18
N LYS A 67 -13.24 -8.16 38.43
CA LYS A 67 -14.47 -7.72 37.75
C LYS A 67 -14.40 -7.89 36.23
N THR A 68 -15.51 -8.32 35.65
CA THR A 68 -15.68 -8.44 34.18
C THR A 68 -16.10 -7.12 33.55
N LEU A 69 -15.84 -6.93 32.25
CA LEU A 69 -16.23 -5.72 31.49
C LEU A 69 -17.74 -5.43 31.57
N SER A 70 -18.56 -6.49 31.60
CA SER A 70 -20.02 -6.42 31.75
C SER A 70 -20.47 -5.92 33.14
N GLU A 71 -19.76 -6.26 34.21
CA GLU A 71 -20.10 -5.81 35.58
C GLU A 71 -19.76 -4.34 35.84
N ILE A 72 -18.88 -3.77 35.02
CA ILE A 72 -18.52 -2.35 35.04
C ILE A 72 -19.52 -1.53 34.19
N GLY A 73 -20.47 -2.19 33.52
CA GLY A 73 -21.52 -1.54 32.73
C GLY A 73 -21.01 -0.94 31.43
N LEU A 74 -20.02 -1.58 30.78
CA LEU A 74 -19.49 -1.17 29.48
C LEU A 74 -19.98 -2.10 28.37
N SER A 75 -20.44 -1.51 27.28
CA SER A 75 -21.06 -2.14 26.12
C SER A 75 -20.33 -1.79 24.82
N HIS A 76 -20.67 -2.49 23.72
CA HIS A 76 -20.07 -2.23 22.42
C HIS A 76 -20.47 -0.85 21.90
N GLY A 77 -19.56 0.12 21.97
CA GLY A 77 -19.79 1.50 21.51
C GLY A 77 -19.50 2.57 22.56
N ASP A 78 -19.28 2.20 23.82
CA ASP A 78 -19.06 3.16 24.91
C ASP A 78 -17.69 3.83 24.88
N MET A 79 -17.64 5.09 25.35
CA MET A 79 -16.46 5.94 25.34
C MET A 79 -15.85 6.10 26.74
N LEU A 80 -14.53 6.00 26.88
CA LEU A 80 -13.78 6.35 28.11
C LEU A 80 -12.69 7.41 27.83
N TYR A 81 -12.11 7.91 28.92
CA TYR A 81 -11.13 9.00 28.97
C TYR A 81 -9.94 8.54 29.84
N LEU A 82 -8.72 8.56 29.31
CA LEU A 82 -7.47 8.31 30.06
C LEU A 82 -6.86 9.63 30.51
N VAL A 83 -6.33 9.73 31.71
CA VAL A 83 -5.70 10.97 32.18
C VAL A 83 -4.36 10.63 32.82
N PRO A 84 -3.23 11.25 32.40
CA PRO A 84 -1.96 11.03 33.06
C PRO A 84 -2.02 11.58 34.49
N PHE A 85 -1.54 10.80 35.46
CA PHE A 85 -1.40 11.33 36.80
C PHE A 85 -0.27 12.36 36.84
N ASN A 86 -0.54 13.53 37.42
CA ASN A 86 0.46 14.57 37.72
C ASN A 86 1.38 14.95 36.54
N GLY A 87 0.85 15.01 35.31
CA GLY A 87 1.61 15.46 34.13
C GLY A 87 2.65 14.45 33.61
N ALA A 88 2.50 13.16 33.93
CA ALA A 88 3.39 12.11 33.44
C ALA A 88 3.42 12.03 31.90
N GLN A 89 4.63 11.96 31.31
CA GLN A 89 4.79 11.74 29.87
C GLN A 89 4.56 10.26 29.51
N LEU A 90 3.43 9.98 28.88
CA LEU A 90 3.01 8.62 28.55
C LEU A 90 3.66 8.06 27.28
N TRP A 91 4.24 8.91 26.41
CA TRP A 91 4.82 8.52 25.11
C TRP A 91 6.24 9.08 24.86
N ASN A 92 6.97 8.44 23.94
CA ASN A 92 8.29 8.91 23.49
C ASN A 92 8.18 10.14 22.57
N THR A 93 8.78 11.26 22.97
CA THR A 93 9.08 12.40 22.10
C THR A 93 10.58 12.44 21.78
N PRO A 94 10.99 12.62 20.52
CA PRO A 94 12.40 12.79 20.19
C PRO A 94 12.86 14.19 20.59
N SER A 95 13.69 14.28 21.63
CA SER A 95 14.36 15.51 22.07
C SER A 95 15.87 15.39 21.91
N ALA A 96 16.50 16.51 21.54
CA ALA A 96 17.91 16.61 21.17
C ALA A 96 18.89 16.54 22.36
N SER A 97 20.13 16.12 22.02
CA SER A 97 21.44 16.26 22.70
C SER A 97 21.69 15.55 24.04
N ASN A 98 22.67 14.63 24.08
CA ASN A 98 24.04 14.94 24.54
C ASN A 98 25.04 13.78 24.37
N ASN A 99 26.27 14.15 23.98
CA ASN A 99 27.46 13.30 23.91
C ASN A 99 27.91 12.84 25.31
N SER A 100 28.33 11.58 25.42
CA SER A 100 29.47 11.21 26.29
C SER A 100 30.21 9.99 25.75
N HIS A 101 31.51 10.20 25.57
CA HIS A 101 32.55 9.23 25.24
C HIS A 101 32.54 8.02 26.17
N ASN A 102 32.86 6.83 25.64
CA ASN A 102 33.92 6.03 26.29
C ASN A 102 34.62 5.07 25.33
N SER A 103 35.93 5.24 25.30
CA SER A 103 36.94 4.47 24.59
C SER A 103 37.17 3.11 25.25
N PHE A 104 37.42 2.06 24.48
CA PHE A 104 38.23 0.92 24.96
C PHE A 104 39.08 0.36 23.83
N ALA A 105 40.37 0.17 24.15
CA ALA A 105 41.45 -0.16 23.23
C ALA A 105 41.82 -1.65 23.23
N GLY A 106 42.16 -2.17 22.04
CA GLY A 106 43.19 -3.16 21.72
C GLY A 106 42.92 -4.66 21.97
N PRO A 107 43.77 -5.57 21.42
CA PRO A 107 44.98 -5.30 20.65
C PRO A 107 45.07 -6.00 19.27
N THR A 108 46.08 -5.54 18.53
CA THR A 108 46.66 -6.03 17.26
C THR A 108 47.30 -7.41 17.39
N ASP A 109 47.26 -8.20 16.30
CA ASP A 109 48.38 -9.09 15.98
C ASP A 109 48.55 -9.26 14.46
N ALA A 110 49.82 -9.21 14.03
CA ALA A 110 50.29 -9.27 12.65
C ALA A 110 50.91 -10.64 12.36
N GLY A 111 50.78 -11.16 11.14
CA GLY A 111 51.54 -12.35 10.75
C GLY A 111 51.20 -13.02 9.41
N ASN A 112 51.81 -12.50 8.35
CA ASN A 112 52.39 -13.20 7.18
C ASN A 112 51.56 -13.89 6.08
N ASN A 113 51.78 -13.33 4.88
CA ASN A 113 51.72 -13.85 3.51
C ASN A 113 52.05 -15.34 3.30
N THR A 114 51.31 -15.97 2.38
CA THR A 114 51.90 -16.71 1.25
C THR A 114 51.04 -16.59 -0.02
N ASN A 115 51.74 -16.44 -1.16
CA ASN A 115 51.22 -16.28 -2.52
C ASN A 115 50.44 -17.50 -3.03
N ARG A 116 49.34 -17.25 -3.76
CA ARG A 116 49.01 -18.04 -4.96
C ARG A 116 48.21 -17.22 -5.97
N VAL A 117 48.82 -17.04 -7.14
CA VAL A 117 48.20 -16.51 -8.36
C VAL A 117 47.19 -17.53 -8.90
N VAL A 118 46.15 -17.03 -9.58
CA VAL A 118 45.52 -17.57 -10.81
C VAL A 118 43.98 -17.66 -10.73
N GLN A 119 43.36 -17.00 -11.72
CA GLN A 119 42.05 -17.23 -12.35
C GLN A 119 40.79 -16.57 -11.75
N SER A 120 40.54 -15.38 -12.30
CA SER A 120 39.24 -14.85 -12.68
C SER A 120 38.26 -15.95 -13.11
N SER A 121 37.26 -16.21 -12.27
CA SER A 121 36.01 -16.81 -12.68
C SER A 121 34.87 -15.92 -12.18
N ASN A 122 34.16 -15.33 -13.13
CA ASN A 122 32.89 -14.64 -12.91
C ASN A 122 31.89 -15.66 -12.36
N VAL A 123 31.74 -15.71 -11.04
CA VAL A 123 30.62 -16.41 -10.41
C VAL A 123 29.52 -15.38 -10.19
N ILE A 124 28.64 -15.29 -11.19
CA ILE A 124 27.31 -14.69 -11.04
C ILE A 124 26.60 -15.53 -9.98
N GLY A 125 26.60 -15.03 -8.75
CA GLY A 125 25.92 -15.65 -7.62
C GLY A 125 24.44 -15.77 -7.91
N SER A 126 24.01 -17.02 -8.12
CA SER A 126 22.63 -17.44 -8.34
C SER A 126 21.67 -16.76 -7.37
N LEU A 127 20.89 -15.82 -7.90
CA LEU A 127 19.70 -15.27 -7.27
C LEU A 127 18.72 -16.42 -7.06
N ARG A 128 18.09 -16.52 -5.89
CA ARG A 128 16.82 -17.27 -5.76
C ARG A 128 15.69 -16.50 -6.45
N SER A 129 15.89 -16.08 -7.69
CA SER A 129 14.79 -15.79 -8.60
C SER A 129 14.11 -17.12 -8.92
N LEU A 130 12.79 -17.21 -8.87
CA LEU A 130 12.14 -18.31 -9.57
C LEU A 130 12.67 -18.30 -11.03
N PRO A 131 13.27 -19.38 -11.56
CA PRO A 131 14.02 -19.31 -12.81
C PRO A 131 13.21 -18.97 -14.08
N ASN A 132 11.88 -18.80 -14.02
CA ASN A 132 11.01 -18.94 -15.19
C ASN A 132 9.92 -17.86 -15.37
N VAL A 133 9.94 -16.73 -14.65
CA VAL A 133 8.97 -15.67 -14.91
C VAL A 133 9.50 -14.75 -16.02
N ALA A 134 8.88 -14.81 -17.20
CA ALA A 134 9.15 -13.86 -18.28
C ALA A 134 8.54 -12.50 -17.91
N GLU A 135 9.40 -11.53 -17.58
CA GLU A 135 8.99 -10.15 -17.29
C GLU A 135 8.74 -9.38 -18.59
N ASP A 136 8.05 -8.23 -18.49
CA ASP A 136 7.86 -7.38 -19.68
C ASP A 136 9.20 -6.76 -20.10
N ASP A 137 9.39 -6.54 -21.41
CA ASP A 137 10.60 -5.93 -21.97
C ASP A 137 11.02 -4.62 -21.28
N ILE A 138 10.03 -3.82 -20.85
CA ILE A 138 10.27 -2.56 -20.13
C ILE A 138 10.91 -2.80 -18.76
N ASP A 139 10.53 -3.86 -18.05
CA ASP A 139 11.10 -4.18 -16.74
C ASP A 139 12.53 -4.68 -16.88
N GLU A 140 12.81 -5.50 -17.90
CA GLU A 140 14.16 -5.94 -18.21
C GLU A 140 15.10 -4.79 -18.59
N GLN A 141 14.57 -3.81 -19.34
CA GLN A 141 15.30 -2.59 -19.69
C GLN A 141 15.61 -1.77 -18.44
N LEU A 142 14.60 -1.46 -17.61
CA LEU A 142 14.77 -0.68 -16.38
C LEU A 142 15.69 -1.38 -15.38
N TRP A 143 15.71 -2.72 -15.35
CA TRP A 143 16.59 -3.48 -14.49
C TRP A 143 18.09 -3.29 -14.82
N LYS A 144 18.41 -3.02 -16.08
CA LYS A 144 19.78 -2.75 -16.53
C LYS A 144 20.26 -1.34 -16.18
N LEU A 145 19.35 -0.43 -15.80
CA LEU A 145 19.66 0.95 -15.44
C LEU A 145 19.90 1.08 -13.92
N ASP A 146 20.89 1.87 -13.52
CA ASP A 146 21.14 2.16 -12.10
C ASP A 146 20.08 3.12 -11.50
N GLY A 147 19.53 4.01 -12.34
CA GLY A 147 18.56 5.02 -11.93
C GLY A 147 19.15 6.19 -11.16
N LYS A 148 20.49 6.32 -11.11
CA LYS A 148 21.14 7.35 -10.31
C LYS A 148 20.93 8.74 -10.92
N ILE A 149 20.55 9.68 -10.06
CA ILE A 149 20.24 11.05 -10.47
C ILE A 149 21.54 11.85 -10.43
N GLN A 150 21.98 12.32 -11.59
CA GLN A 150 23.21 13.09 -11.72
C GLN A 150 23.02 14.51 -11.16
N ARG A 151 23.85 14.89 -10.19
CA ARG A 151 23.86 16.26 -9.65
C ARG A 151 24.89 17.12 -10.37
N LYS A 152 24.54 18.40 -10.58
CA LYS A 152 25.52 19.41 -11.00
C LYS A 152 26.46 19.74 -9.83
N ARG A 153 27.67 20.19 -10.15
CA ARG A 153 28.62 20.69 -9.15
C ARG A 153 28.04 21.93 -8.48
N ASP A 154 28.04 21.95 -7.15
CA ASP A 154 27.66 23.12 -6.37
C ASP A 154 28.85 24.09 -6.29
N GLU A 155 28.73 25.28 -6.86
CA GLU A 155 29.81 26.25 -6.91
C GLU A 155 30.29 26.73 -5.53
N LYS A 156 29.43 26.68 -4.50
CA LYS A 156 29.71 27.19 -3.15
C LYS A 156 30.23 26.09 -2.23
N LEU A 157 29.73 24.87 -2.38
CA LEU A 157 30.02 23.75 -1.47
C LEU A 157 31.07 22.77 -2.03
N CYS A 158 31.25 22.67 -3.35
CA CYS A 158 32.22 21.75 -3.96
C CYS A 158 33.64 22.31 -4.01
N ARG A 159 34.47 21.92 -3.04
CA ARG A 159 35.91 22.24 -2.97
C ARG A 159 36.80 21.20 -3.66
N HIS A 160 36.49 20.86 -4.91
CA HIS A 160 37.29 19.96 -5.74
C HIS A 160 37.33 20.45 -7.19
N GLY A 161 38.31 19.97 -7.96
CA GLY A 161 38.41 20.25 -9.39
C GLY A 161 37.28 19.61 -10.21
N VAL A 162 37.28 19.84 -11.53
CA VAL A 162 36.23 19.40 -12.47
C VAL A 162 36.00 17.88 -12.50
N ASN A 163 37.04 17.07 -12.26
CA ASN A 163 36.95 15.61 -12.25
C ASN A 163 36.83 15.02 -10.83
N GLY A 164 36.74 15.88 -9.80
CA GLY A 164 36.51 15.45 -8.43
C GLY A 164 35.02 15.24 -8.15
N CYS A 165 34.72 14.48 -7.10
CA CYS A 165 33.36 14.27 -6.62
C CYS A 165 33.32 14.37 -5.09
N CYS A 166 32.35 15.10 -4.54
CA CYS A 166 32.09 15.15 -3.11
C CYS A 166 30.61 14.88 -2.80
N VAL A 167 30.25 14.91 -1.52
CA VAL A 167 28.90 14.64 -1.03
C VAL A 167 27.83 15.60 -1.57
N HIS A 168 28.23 16.76 -2.11
CA HIS A 168 27.32 17.76 -2.68
C HIS A 168 27.05 17.58 -4.17
N CYS A 169 27.89 16.83 -4.89
CA CYS A 169 27.73 16.58 -6.33
C CYS A 169 27.72 15.09 -6.71
N SER A 170 27.86 14.17 -5.75
CA SER A 170 27.72 12.75 -6.01
C SER A 170 26.32 12.42 -6.51
N PRO A 171 26.14 11.42 -7.40
CA PRO A 171 24.79 11.06 -7.84
C PRO A 171 23.90 10.67 -6.66
N LEU A 172 22.62 11.07 -6.72
CA LEU A 172 21.62 10.66 -5.73
C LEU A 172 21.02 9.31 -6.10
N GLU A 173 20.54 8.58 -5.11
CA GLU A 173 19.81 7.34 -5.32
C GLU A 173 18.42 7.63 -5.91
N PRO A 174 17.86 6.74 -6.74
CA PRO A 174 16.56 6.93 -7.40
C PRO A 174 15.37 7.07 -6.42
N PHE A 175 15.58 6.77 -5.14
CA PHE A 175 14.57 6.84 -4.08
C PHE A 175 14.87 7.94 -3.03
N ASP A 176 15.71 8.93 -3.38
CA ASP A 176 16.02 10.07 -2.51
C ASP A 176 14.79 10.94 -2.22
N GLU A 177 14.43 11.07 -0.94
CA GLU A 177 13.19 11.73 -0.52
C GLU A 177 13.21 13.25 -0.73
N LEU A 178 14.39 13.88 -0.66
CA LEU A 178 14.54 15.33 -0.86
C LEU A 178 14.33 15.67 -2.33
N TYR A 179 14.98 14.93 -3.23
CA TYR A 179 14.80 15.08 -4.67
C TYR A 179 13.32 14.90 -5.07
N MET A 180 12.66 13.87 -4.55
CA MET A 180 11.25 13.62 -4.86
C MET A 180 10.35 14.78 -4.43
N LYS A 181 10.61 15.37 -3.26
CA LYS A 181 9.85 16.52 -2.76
C LYS A 181 10.11 17.77 -3.61
N GLU A 182 11.36 18.03 -3.99
CA GLU A 182 11.73 19.17 -4.83
C GLU A 182 11.11 19.09 -6.22
N GLN A 183 11.02 17.89 -6.81
CA GLN A 183 10.43 17.65 -8.13
C GLN A 183 8.91 17.42 -8.08
N ASN A 184 8.25 17.59 -6.93
CA ASN A 184 6.81 17.32 -6.73
C ASN A 184 6.38 15.89 -7.10
N ILE A 185 7.28 14.91 -6.96
CA ILE A 185 7.00 13.49 -7.22
C ILE A 185 6.37 12.87 -5.97
N LYS A 186 5.07 12.55 -6.06
CA LYS A 186 4.28 12.07 -4.91
C LYS A 186 4.55 10.62 -4.49
N HIS A 187 5.02 9.78 -5.42
CA HIS A 187 5.25 8.34 -5.22
C HIS A 187 6.51 7.91 -5.96
N LEU A 188 7.22 6.92 -5.41
CA LEU A 188 8.31 6.27 -6.13
C LEU A 188 7.75 5.50 -7.34
N SER A 189 8.51 5.43 -8.42
CA SER A 189 8.27 4.39 -9.43
C SER A 189 8.50 3.02 -8.79
N PHE A 190 7.82 1.99 -9.31
CA PHE A 190 7.98 0.64 -8.79
C PHE A 190 9.44 0.17 -8.84
N HIS A 191 10.18 0.49 -9.91
CA HIS A 191 11.60 0.15 -10.03
C HIS A 191 12.49 0.91 -9.04
N SER A 192 12.20 2.18 -8.74
CA SER A 192 12.89 2.91 -7.66
C SER A 192 12.60 2.31 -6.28
N TYR A 193 11.38 1.83 -6.06
CA TYR A 193 11.01 1.09 -4.85
C TYR A 193 11.76 -0.24 -4.74
N LEU A 194 11.90 -1.00 -5.83
CA LEU A 194 12.75 -2.21 -5.88
C LEU A 194 14.21 -1.88 -5.58
N ARG A 195 14.75 -0.79 -6.15
CA ARG A 195 16.11 -0.31 -5.84
C ARG A 195 16.26 -0.01 -4.35
N LYS A 196 15.28 0.65 -3.72
CA LYS A 196 15.28 0.93 -2.28
C LYS A 196 15.37 -0.35 -1.45
N LEU A 197 14.60 -1.39 -1.81
CA LEU A 197 14.63 -2.67 -1.11
C LEU A 197 15.95 -3.44 -1.32
N THR A 198 16.55 -3.32 -2.52
CA THR A 198 17.78 -4.03 -2.90
C THR A 198 19.08 -3.31 -2.53
N ALA A 199 19.03 -2.04 -2.09
CA ALA A 199 20.22 -1.22 -1.81
C ALA A 199 21.04 -1.68 -0.58
N GLY A 200 20.51 -2.58 0.26
CA GLY A 200 21.18 -3.09 1.46
C GLY A 200 22.35 -4.04 1.16
N VAL A 201 23.06 -4.43 2.23
CA VAL A 201 24.23 -5.34 2.19
C VAL A 201 23.89 -6.67 1.50
N ASP A 202 22.67 -7.16 1.69
CA ASP A 202 22.19 -8.42 1.12
C ASP A 202 21.86 -8.34 -0.36
N ARG A 203 21.93 -7.16 -1.01
CA ARG A 203 21.62 -6.93 -2.43
C ARG A 203 20.30 -7.56 -2.88
N GLY A 204 19.31 -7.58 -1.99
CA GLY A 204 18.00 -8.16 -2.24
C GLY A 204 17.88 -9.68 -2.15
N LYS A 205 18.90 -10.38 -1.62
CA LYS A 205 18.88 -11.85 -1.45
C LYS A 205 17.69 -12.38 -0.65
N PHE A 206 17.14 -11.57 0.25
CA PHE A 206 16.01 -11.93 1.12
C PHE A 206 14.72 -11.17 0.79
N ILE A 207 14.67 -10.44 -0.33
CA ILE A 207 13.44 -9.76 -0.73
C ILE A 207 12.44 -10.81 -1.21
N GLN A 208 11.28 -10.81 -0.56
CA GLN A 208 10.09 -11.51 -1.02
C GLN A 208 8.95 -10.49 -1.03
N LEU A 209 8.46 -10.20 -2.23
CA LEU A 209 7.28 -9.35 -2.42
C LEU A 209 6.05 -10.25 -2.35
N ASP A 210 5.59 -10.48 -1.12
CA ASP A 210 4.40 -11.28 -0.88
C ASP A 210 3.15 -10.50 -1.27
N ASP A 211 2.27 -11.18 -2.03
CA ASP A 211 0.95 -10.66 -2.32
C ASP A 211 0.01 -10.88 -1.14
N ILE A 212 -0.86 -9.90 -0.88
CA ILE A 212 -1.78 -9.94 0.25
C ILE A 212 -2.86 -10.97 -0.06
N CYS A 213 -3.12 -11.89 0.87
CA CYS A 213 -4.17 -12.91 0.74
C CYS A 213 -5.15 -12.81 1.92
N CYS A 214 -6.42 -12.56 1.61
CA CYS A 214 -7.48 -12.40 2.60
C CYS A 214 -8.22 -13.72 2.86
N ARG A 215 -7.83 -14.83 2.18
CA ARG A 215 -8.48 -16.13 2.31
C ARG A 215 -7.79 -16.99 3.37
N VAL A 216 -8.60 -17.81 4.05
CA VAL A 216 -8.09 -18.85 4.96
C VAL A 216 -7.27 -19.85 4.15
N LYS A 217 -6.06 -20.14 4.64
CA LYS A 217 -5.18 -21.13 4.00
C LYS A 217 -5.84 -22.51 4.08
N THR A 218 -5.94 -23.18 2.93
CA THR A 218 -6.49 -24.53 2.83
C THR A 218 -5.48 -25.58 3.30
N GLY A 219 -5.96 -26.73 3.77
CA GLY A 219 -5.10 -27.86 4.12
C GLY A 219 -4.47 -27.82 5.53
N CYS A 220 -5.04 -27.06 6.47
CA CYS A 220 -4.61 -27.15 7.87
C CYS A 220 -4.95 -28.52 8.46
N LYS A 221 -3.97 -29.17 9.11
CA LYS A 221 -4.12 -30.50 9.72
C LYS A 221 -4.63 -30.46 11.16
N ASP A 222 -4.62 -29.28 11.79
CA ASP A 222 -4.89 -29.11 13.22
C ASP A 222 -6.38 -28.93 13.53
N HIS A 223 -7.24 -28.72 12.53
CA HIS A 223 -8.68 -28.53 12.69
C HIS A 223 -9.46 -28.88 11.40
N PRO A 224 -10.78 -29.13 11.48
CA PRO A 224 -11.63 -29.26 10.30
C PRO A 224 -11.64 -27.99 9.43
N PRO A 225 -11.89 -28.08 8.11
CA PRO A 225 -11.99 -26.90 7.24
C PRO A 225 -13.04 -25.88 7.72
N TRP A 226 -12.80 -24.61 7.40
CA TRP A 226 -13.79 -23.53 7.59
C TRP A 226 -15.17 -23.94 7.01
N PRO A 227 -16.28 -23.69 7.72
CA PRO A 227 -16.43 -22.88 8.93
C PRO A 227 -16.27 -23.64 10.26
N ARG A 228 -16.00 -24.94 10.23
CA ARG A 228 -16.01 -25.78 11.44
C ARG A 228 -14.76 -25.62 12.33
N GLY A 229 -13.71 -24.97 11.83
CA GLY A 229 -12.51 -24.69 12.60
C GLY A 229 -11.59 -23.71 11.88
N ILE A 230 -10.87 -22.91 12.66
CA ILE A 230 -9.82 -21.99 12.21
C ILE A 230 -8.74 -21.91 13.29
N CYS A 231 -7.48 -21.75 12.91
CA CYS A 231 -6.36 -21.53 13.83
C CYS A 231 -5.51 -20.34 13.36
N SER A 232 -4.66 -19.83 14.24
CA SER A 232 -3.77 -18.69 13.95
C SER A 232 -2.79 -18.94 12.80
N LYS A 233 -2.52 -20.20 12.42
CA LYS A 233 -1.62 -20.53 11.29
C LYS A 233 -2.31 -20.42 9.92
N CYS A 234 -3.62 -20.69 9.87
CA CYS A 234 -4.39 -20.67 8.61
C CYS A 234 -5.23 -19.40 8.45
N GLN A 235 -5.54 -18.72 9.56
CA GLN A 235 -6.22 -17.44 9.56
C GLN A 235 -5.37 -16.40 8.83
N PRO A 236 -5.95 -15.66 7.87
CA PRO A 236 -5.26 -14.54 7.25
C PRO A 236 -5.10 -13.42 8.28
N SER A 237 -3.95 -12.73 8.25
CA SER A 237 -3.69 -11.61 9.15
C SER A 237 -4.65 -10.46 8.88
N SER A 238 -4.99 -9.70 9.92
CA SER A 238 -5.73 -8.45 9.78
C SER A 238 -5.00 -7.50 8.83
N ILE A 239 -5.75 -6.77 8.01
CA ILE A 239 -5.23 -5.90 6.98
C ILE A 239 -5.23 -4.47 7.51
N THR A 240 -4.09 -3.79 7.45
CA THR A 240 -4.01 -2.35 7.75
C THR A 240 -3.75 -1.59 6.46
N LEU A 241 -4.77 -0.87 5.97
CA LEU A 241 -4.72 -0.01 4.81
C LEU A 241 -3.76 1.15 5.04
N ASN A 242 -2.59 1.04 4.45
CA ASN A 242 -1.56 2.07 4.44
C ASN A 242 -1.50 2.75 3.08
N ARG A 243 -1.12 4.04 3.06
CA ARG A 243 -0.83 4.74 1.80
C ARG A 243 0.35 4.03 1.10
N GLN A 244 0.10 3.54 -0.12
CA GLN A 244 1.14 2.93 -0.93
C GLN A 244 2.17 4.01 -1.33
N THR A 245 3.46 3.73 -1.12
CA THR A 245 4.56 4.70 -1.32
C THR A 245 5.14 4.68 -2.73
N TYR A 246 4.68 3.74 -3.56
CA TYR A 246 5.09 3.56 -4.94
C TYR A 246 3.88 3.32 -5.85
N ARG A 247 4.09 3.41 -7.15
CA ARG A 247 3.10 3.07 -8.19
C ARG A 247 3.78 2.34 -9.34
N HIS A 248 3.02 1.52 -10.07
CA HIS A 248 3.54 0.71 -11.17
C HIS A 248 3.70 1.52 -12.45
N ILE A 249 2.77 2.45 -12.70
CA ILE A 249 2.83 3.40 -13.82
C ILE A 249 2.87 4.83 -13.28
N ASP A 250 3.79 5.63 -13.80
CA ASP A 250 4.01 7.02 -13.37
C ASP A 250 3.26 8.04 -14.21
N ASN A 251 2.99 7.71 -15.47
CA ASN A 251 2.35 8.61 -16.42
C ASN A 251 1.50 7.84 -17.42
N VAL A 252 0.35 8.40 -17.79
CA VAL A 252 -0.46 7.93 -18.92
C VAL A 252 -0.41 9.01 -19.99
N MET A 253 -0.07 8.64 -21.22
CA MET A 253 0.07 9.54 -22.35
C MET A 253 -0.73 8.99 -23.53
N PHE A 254 -1.60 9.80 -24.11
CA PHE A 254 -2.25 9.48 -25.37
C PHE A 254 -1.36 9.92 -26.53
N GLU A 255 -1.12 9.05 -27.50
CA GLU A 255 -0.30 9.37 -28.68
C GLU A 255 -0.87 10.53 -29.49
N ASN A 256 -2.20 10.61 -29.55
CA ASN A 256 -2.89 11.63 -30.31
C ASN A 256 -4.16 12.07 -29.58
N ALA A 257 -4.37 13.39 -29.50
CA ALA A 257 -5.58 13.99 -28.95
C ALA A 257 -6.86 13.52 -29.68
N SER A 258 -6.76 13.18 -30.97
CA SER A 258 -7.89 12.68 -31.77
C SER A 258 -8.49 11.38 -31.24
N LEU A 259 -7.72 10.55 -30.52
CA LEU A 259 -8.21 9.34 -29.88
C LEU A 259 -9.27 9.68 -28.83
N VAL A 260 -8.96 10.65 -27.98
CA VAL A 260 -9.82 11.12 -26.90
C VAL A 260 -11.01 11.88 -27.48
N GLU A 261 -10.78 12.75 -28.47
CA GLU A 261 -11.87 13.48 -29.12
C GLU A 261 -12.89 12.54 -29.78
N ARG A 262 -12.43 11.47 -30.44
CA ARG A 262 -13.32 10.46 -31.03
C ARG A 262 -14.12 9.74 -29.96
N PHE A 263 -13.50 9.36 -28.84
CA PHE A 263 -14.17 8.72 -27.72
C PHE A 263 -15.24 9.64 -27.09
N LEU A 264 -14.92 10.92 -26.92
CA LEU A 264 -15.84 11.93 -26.37
C LEU A 264 -17.02 12.29 -27.28
N ASN A 265 -16.91 12.06 -28.58
CA ASN A 265 -18.01 12.33 -29.52
C ASN A 265 -19.28 11.52 -29.20
N TYR A 266 -19.13 10.33 -28.60
CA TYR A 266 -20.29 9.55 -28.15
C TYR A 266 -21.08 10.30 -27.08
N TRP A 267 -20.39 10.82 -26.06
CA TRP A 267 -21.03 11.61 -25.01
C TRP A 267 -21.61 12.91 -25.56
N ARG A 268 -20.91 13.61 -26.46
CA ARG A 268 -21.41 14.87 -27.07
C ARG A 268 -22.70 14.68 -27.87
N SER A 269 -22.86 13.53 -28.53
CA SER A 269 -24.03 13.24 -29.36
C SER A 269 -25.21 12.65 -28.60
N THR A 270 -24.94 11.88 -27.53
CA THR A 270 -25.98 11.14 -26.80
C THR A 270 -26.29 11.69 -25.41
N GLY A 271 -25.33 12.37 -24.78
CA GLY A 271 -25.36 12.73 -23.37
C GLY A 271 -25.21 11.53 -22.41
N HIS A 272 -24.89 10.34 -22.91
CA HIS A 272 -24.66 9.14 -22.10
C HIS A 272 -23.17 8.92 -21.84
N GLN A 273 -22.85 8.33 -20.69
CA GLN A 273 -21.47 8.02 -20.31
C GLN A 273 -20.92 6.86 -21.14
N ARG A 274 -19.58 6.75 -21.19
CA ARG A 274 -18.92 5.76 -22.03
C ARG A 274 -17.71 5.14 -21.33
N ILE A 275 -17.45 3.86 -21.62
CA ILE A 275 -16.25 3.12 -21.22
C ILE A 275 -15.50 2.59 -22.44
N GLY A 276 -14.17 2.51 -22.33
CA GLY A 276 -13.31 1.89 -23.33
C GLY A 276 -12.08 1.23 -22.72
N TYR A 277 -11.50 0.26 -23.42
CA TYR A 277 -10.21 -0.34 -23.10
C TYR A 277 -9.09 0.39 -23.84
N LEU A 278 -8.00 0.66 -23.11
CA LEU A 278 -6.83 1.35 -23.60
C LEU A 278 -5.83 0.32 -24.13
N TYR A 279 -5.53 0.39 -25.42
CA TYR A 279 -4.51 -0.42 -26.07
C TYR A 279 -3.27 0.44 -26.36
N GLY A 280 -2.11 -0.09 -26.03
CA GLY A 280 -0.88 0.68 -26.05
C GLY A 280 0.34 -0.12 -25.65
N ARG A 281 1.38 0.59 -25.23
CA ARG A 281 2.66 0.02 -24.80
C ARG A 281 3.23 0.76 -23.60
N TYR A 282 4.20 0.15 -22.92
CA TYR A 282 4.92 0.77 -21.82
C TYR A 282 6.29 1.26 -22.30
N GLU A 283 6.62 2.50 -21.97
CA GLU A 283 7.88 3.15 -22.33
C GLU A 283 8.56 3.70 -21.06
N ILE A 284 9.88 3.93 -21.14
CA ILE A 284 10.62 4.54 -20.04
C ILE A 284 10.18 5.99 -19.90
N HIS A 285 9.81 6.39 -18.68
CA HIS A 285 9.50 7.78 -18.34
C HIS A 285 10.71 8.42 -17.65
N THR A 286 11.27 9.46 -18.27
CA THR A 286 12.51 10.09 -17.79
C THR A 286 12.31 11.13 -16.69
N ASP A 287 11.10 11.67 -16.53
CA ASP A 287 10.84 12.74 -15.55
C ASP A 287 10.74 12.19 -14.12
N VAL A 288 10.53 10.88 -13.99
CA VAL A 288 10.58 10.15 -12.71
C VAL A 288 11.72 9.13 -12.78
N PRO A 289 12.62 9.05 -11.77
CA PRO A 289 13.68 8.05 -11.76
C PRO A 289 13.14 6.64 -11.93
N LEU A 290 13.67 5.91 -12.93
CA LEU A 290 13.21 4.56 -13.31
C LEU A 290 11.69 4.47 -13.53
N GLY A 291 11.07 5.53 -14.03
CA GLY A 291 9.63 5.60 -14.21
C GLY A 291 9.13 4.85 -15.45
N ILE A 292 7.84 4.50 -15.43
CA ILE A 292 7.15 3.90 -16.59
C ILE A 292 6.01 4.81 -17.05
N ARG A 293 5.95 5.03 -18.36
CA ARG A 293 4.84 5.71 -19.05
C ARG A 293 4.00 4.68 -19.82
N ALA A 294 2.70 4.69 -19.59
CA ALA A 294 1.71 3.99 -20.41
C ALA A 294 1.33 4.85 -21.61
N VAL A 295 1.74 4.45 -22.81
CA VAL A 295 1.46 5.15 -24.07
C VAL A 295 0.27 4.50 -24.76
N VAL A 296 -0.85 5.22 -24.81
CA VAL A 296 -2.12 4.78 -25.40
C VAL A 296 -2.12 5.10 -26.89
N ALA A 297 -2.23 4.05 -27.71
CA ALA A 297 -2.31 4.12 -29.17
C ALA A 297 -3.74 3.98 -29.70
N ALA A 298 -4.61 3.29 -28.96
CA ALA A 298 -6.00 3.10 -29.35
C ALA A 298 -6.94 2.96 -28.14
N ILE A 299 -8.20 3.33 -28.36
CA ILE A 299 -9.31 3.09 -27.43
C ILE A 299 -10.28 2.16 -28.14
N TYR A 300 -10.51 0.99 -27.55
CA TYR A 300 -11.51 0.03 -28.01
C TYR A 300 -12.75 0.14 -27.13
N GLU A 301 -13.92 0.34 -27.73
CA GLU A 301 -15.18 0.46 -27.00
C GLU A 301 -15.92 -0.89 -27.02
N PRO A 302 -15.90 -1.67 -25.93
CA PRO A 302 -16.60 -2.94 -25.89
C PRO A 302 -18.13 -2.74 -25.92
N PRO A 303 -18.91 -3.79 -26.26
CA PRO A 303 -20.36 -3.80 -26.09
C PRO A 303 -20.77 -3.35 -24.68
N GLN A 304 -21.63 -2.34 -24.59
CA GLN A 304 -22.02 -1.72 -23.33
C GLN A 304 -23.40 -1.06 -23.42
N GLU A 305 -24.14 -1.11 -22.32
CA GLU A 305 -25.37 -0.33 -22.08
C GLU A 305 -24.98 0.92 -21.29
N SER A 306 -25.16 2.09 -21.91
CA SER A 306 -24.77 3.39 -21.38
C SER A 306 -26.00 4.25 -21.10
N THR A 307 -26.06 4.84 -19.91
CA THR A 307 -27.03 5.87 -19.54
C THR A 307 -26.31 7.15 -19.11
N LYS A 308 -27.05 8.15 -18.59
CA LYS A 308 -26.46 9.38 -18.05
C LYS A 308 -25.65 9.15 -16.77
N ASP A 309 -26.05 8.14 -15.99
CA ASP A 309 -25.56 7.91 -14.62
C ASP A 309 -24.99 6.51 -14.40
N SER A 310 -25.05 5.63 -15.40
CA SER A 310 -24.58 4.25 -15.27
C SER A 310 -24.05 3.69 -16.59
N ILE A 311 -23.11 2.75 -16.45
CA ILE A 311 -22.53 1.99 -17.55
C ILE A 311 -22.55 0.52 -17.15
N LYS A 312 -23.01 -0.35 -18.04
CA LYS A 312 -22.98 -1.79 -17.87
C LYS A 312 -22.27 -2.42 -19.07
N LEU A 313 -21.14 -3.06 -18.80
CA LEU A 313 -20.43 -3.86 -19.79
C LEU A 313 -21.25 -5.11 -20.16
N LEU A 314 -21.29 -5.41 -21.45
CA LEU A 314 -21.90 -6.62 -21.99
C LEU A 314 -20.80 -7.61 -22.42
N PRO A 315 -21.13 -8.91 -22.57
CA PRO A 315 -20.19 -9.88 -23.14
C PRO A 315 -19.70 -9.44 -24.52
N ASP A 316 -18.39 -9.57 -24.74
CA ASP A 316 -17.74 -9.18 -25.98
C ASP A 316 -17.21 -10.42 -26.74
N GLU A 317 -17.94 -10.81 -27.78
CA GLU A 317 -17.54 -11.94 -28.64
C GLU A 317 -16.26 -11.66 -29.44
N LYS A 318 -15.87 -10.39 -29.60
CA LYS A 318 -14.71 -9.96 -30.40
C LYS A 318 -13.47 -9.75 -29.54
N GLU A 319 -13.56 -9.88 -28.23
CA GLU A 319 -12.47 -9.58 -27.30
C GLU A 319 -11.17 -10.29 -27.68
N ALA A 320 -11.24 -11.61 -27.90
CA ALA A 320 -10.08 -12.43 -28.25
C ALA A 320 -9.43 -12.01 -29.57
N LEU A 321 -10.26 -11.65 -30.58
CA LEU A 321 -9.79 -11.19 -31.88
C LEU A 321 -9.09 -9.82 -31.77
N VAL A 322 -9.64 -8.91 -30.97
CA VAL A 322 -9.05 -7.59 -30.74
C VAL A 322 -7.72 -7.71 -30.00
N ASP A 323 -7.63 -8.60 -29.02
CA ASP A 323 -6.37 -8.86 -28.30
C ASP A 323 -5.30 -9.49 -29.20
N GLU A 324 -5.69 -10.37 -30.14
CA GLU A 324 -4.78 -10.94 -31.12
C GLU A 324 -4.27 -9.89 -32.13
N LEU A 325 -5.17 -9.03 -32.62
CA LEU A 325 -4.80 -7.91 -33.49
C LEU A 325 -3.86 -6.95 -32.78
N ALA A 326 -4.16 -6.60 -31.52
CA ALA A 326 -3.32 -5.75 -30.70
C ALA A 326 -1.91 -6.35 -30.55
N ARG A 327 -1.82 -7.65 -30.23
CA ARG A 327 -0.54 -8.37 -30.11
C ARG A 327 0.25 -8.34 -31.41
N SER A 328 -0.40 -8.50 -32.56
CA SER A 328 0.23 -8.42 -33.89
C SER A 328 0.80 -7.04 -34.20
N LEU A 329 0.28 -5.99 -33.54
CA LEU A 329 0.74 -4.60 -33.62
C LEU A 329 1.70 -4.23 -32.47
N ASN A 330 2.17 -5.19 -31.67
CA ASN A 330 2.94 -4.97 -30.45
C ASN A 330 2.24 -4.05 -29.42
N LEU A 331 0.91 -4.09 -29.40
CA LEU A 331 0.08 -3.41 -28.41
C LEU A 331 -0.46 -4.42 -27.39
N LYS A 332 -0.68 -3.94 -26.18
CA LYS A 332 -1.30 -4.67 -25.06
C LYS A 332 -2.47 -3.87 -24.54
N ARG A 333 -3.44 -4.54 -23.90
CA ARG A 333 -4.46 -3.86 -23.10
C ARG A 333 -3.79 -3.34 -21.81
N ILE A 334 -3.54 -2.04 -21.75
CA ILE A 334 -2.76 -1.40 -20.68
C ILE A 334 -3.62 -0.68 -19.65
N GLY A 335 -4.92 -0.52 -19.92
CA GLY A 335 -5.83 0.13 -19.00
C GLY A 335 -7.25 0.23 -19.51
N TRP A 336 -8.06 1.03 -18.84
CA TRP A 336 -9.42 1.37 -19.22
C TRP A 336 -9.68 2.86 -18.97
N ILE A 337 -10.64 3.40 -19.70
CA ILE A 337 -11.08 4.79 -19.63
C ILE A 337 -12.59 4.85 -19.50
N PHE A 338 -13.10 5.73 -18.65
CA PHE A 338 -14.54 5.98 -18.56
C PHE A 338 -14.83 7.47 -18.39
N THR A 339 -16.05 7.89 -18.78
CA THR A 339 -16.50 9.27 -18.63
C THR A 339 -17.41 9.43 -17.41
N ASP A 340 -17.25 10.55 -16.72
CA ASP A 340 -18.21 11.10 -15.78
C ASP A 340 -18.36 12.59 -16.07
N LEU A 341 -19.10 12.87 -17.15
CA LEU A 341 -19.29 14.20 -17.69
C LEU A 341 -20.75 14.62 -17.54
N ILE A 342 -20.95 15.77 -16.88
CA ILE A 342 -22.25 16.41 -16.74
C ILE A 342 -22.14 17.79 -17.38
N ALA A 343 -22.96 18.07 -18.40
CA ALA A 343 -22.97 19.37 -19.04
C ALA A 343 -23.39 20.48 -18.05
N ASP A 344 -22.65 21.58 -18.06
CA ASP A 344 -22.98 22.77 -17.27
C ASP A 344 -23.66 23.83 -18.15
N ASP A 345 -22.94 24.35 -19.15
CA ASP A 345 -23.47 25.24 -20.19
C ASP A 345 -23.19 24.68 -21.58
N VAL A 346 -24.24 24.12 -22.21
CA VAL A 346 -24.18 23.51 -23.54
C VAL A 346 -23.72 24.51 -24.61
N LYS A 347 -24.01 25.81 -24.46
CA LYS A 347 -23.61 26.83 -25.45
C LYS A 347 -22.13 27.14 -25.38
N LYS A 348 -21.55 27.06 -24.18
CA LYS A 348 -20.12 27.29 -23.94
C LYS A 348 -19.29 26.00 -24.06
N GLY A 349 -19.94 24.84 -24.02
CA GLY A 349 -19.28 23.55 -24.03
C GLY A 349 -18.60 23.20 -22.70
N THR A 350 -19.10 23.75 -21.58
CA THR A 350 -18.53 23.52 -20.24
C THR A 350 -19.18 22.32 -19.55
N VAL A 351 -18.42 21.72 -18.62
CA VAL A 351 -18.82 20.55 -17.84
C VAL A 351 -18.67 20.82 -16.34
N LYS A 352 -19.47 20.18 -15.50
CA LYS A 352 -19.41 20.38 -14.05
C LYS A 352 -18.18 19.72 -13.43
N HIS A 353 -17.57 20.40 -12.46
CA HIS A 353 -16.51 19.86 -11.59
C HIS A 353 -17.09 19.05 -10.43
N VAL A 354 -17.52 17.81 -10.69
CA VAL A 354 -18.18 16.95 -9.69
C VAL A 354 -17.22 16.15 -8.81
N ARG A 355 -15.98 15.94 -9.25
CA ARG A 355 -14.96 15.16 -8.54
C ARG A 355 -13.90 16.07 -7.93
N ASN A 356 -13.99 16.31 -6.62
CA ASN A 356 -13.09 17.22 -5.92
C ASN A 356 -12.90 16.83 -4.45
N ILE A 357 -12.18 17.66 -3.69
CA ILE A 357 -11.87 17.43 -2.28
C ILE A 357 -13.10 17.40 -1.35
N GLU A 358 -14.20 18.05 -1.76
CA GLU A 358 -15.45 18.10 -1.00
C GLU A 358 -16.39 16.92 -1.34
N SER A 359 -16.08 16.19 -2.42
CA SER A 359 -16.83 15.00 -2.86
C SER A 359 -15.94 13.75 -2.82
N HIS A 360 -15.57 13.22 -3.98
CA HIS A 360 -14.68 12.09 -4.16
C HIS A 360 -13.96 12.17 -5.51
N PHE A 361 -12.82 11.50 -5.61
CA PHE A 361 -12.07 11.39 -6.87
C PHE A 361 -12.49 10.15 -7.66
N LEU A 362 -12.58 9.00 -6.98
CA LEU A 362 -13.11 7.75 -7.51
C LEU A 362 -14.16 7.21 -6.55
N SER A 363 -15.24 6.67 -7.09
CA SER A 363 -16.24 5.98 -6.28
C SER A 363 -15.73 4.60 -5.84
N ALA A 364 -16.32 4.04 -4.80
CA ALA A 364 -16.01 2.69 -4.33
C ALA A 364 -16.29 1.65 -5.43
N GLN A 365 -17.35 1.84 -6.22
CA GLN A 365 -17.66 0.96 -7.35
C GLN A 365 -16.57 1.02 -8.43
N GLU A 366 -16.08 2.21 -8.76
CA GLU A 366 -14.97 2.38 -9.71
C GLU A 366 -13.66 1.81 -9.17
N CYS A 367 -13.39 1.95 -7.88
CA CYS A 367 -12.23 1.34 -7.24
C CYS A 367 -12.30 -0.20 -7.27
N ILE A 368 -13.48 -0.77 -7.02
CA ILE A 368 -13.71 -2.22 -7.13
C ILE A 368 -13.53 -2.69 -8.57
N MET A 369 -14.04 -1.93 -9.55
CA MET A 369 -13.87 -2.25 -10.97
C MET A 369 -12.41 -2.14 -11.41
N ALA A 370 -11.67 -1.12 -10.96
CA ALA A 370 -10.24 -0.98 -11.18
C ALA A 370 -9.45 -2.15 -10.56
N GLY A 371 -9.78 -2.55 -9.33
CA GLY A 371 -9.20 -3.71 -8.67
C GLY A 371 -9.51 -5.01 -9.41
N TYR A 372 -10.73 -5.17 -9.94
CA TYR A 372 -11.10 -6.32 -10.76
C TYR A 372 -10.21 -6.42 -12.01
N PHE A 373 -10.05 -5.33 -12.77
CA PHE A 373 -9.17 -5.33 -13.94
C PHE A 373 -7.70 -5.53 -13.57
N GLN A 374 -7.19 -4.87 -12.51
CA GLN A 374 -5.80 -5.07 -12.08
C GLN A 374 -5.51 -6.53 -11.69
N ASN A 375 -6.49 -7.26 -11.13
CA ASN A 375 -6.34 -8.69 -10.85
C ASN A 375 -6.38 -9.58 -12.10
N GLN A 376 -6.96 -9.13 -13.22
CA GLN A 376 -6.91 -9.84 -14.51
C GLN A 376 -5.56 -9.64 -15.21
N PHE A 377 -4.95 -8.46 -15.06
CA PHE A 377 -3.71 -8.07 -15.71
C PHE A 377 -2.56 -7.97 -14.71
N LEU A 378 -2.16 -9.11 -14.15
CA LEU A 378 -1.10 -9.18 -13.15
C LEU A 378 0.27 -8.83 -13.75
N ASN A 379 1.08 -8.13 -12.97
CA ASN A 379 2.44 -7.76 -13.35
C ASN A 379 3.44 -8.89 -13.01
N PRO A 380 4.11 -9.50 -14.01
CA PRO A 380 5.16 -10.48 -13.74
C PRO A 380 6.31 -9.86 -12.92
N CYS A 381 6.78 -10.57 -11.90
CA CYS A 381 7.83 -10.06 -11.02
C CYS A 381 8.65 -11.19 -10.41
N ARG A 382 9.97 -11.19 -10.67
CA ARG A 382 10.93 -12.18 -10.18
C ARG A 382 11.11 -12.22 -8.65
N PHE A 383 10.75 -11.13 -7.96
CA PHE A 383 10.87 -11.00 -6.50
C PHE A 383 9.64 -11.50 -5.74
N SER A 384 8.58 -11.89 -6.46
CA SER A 384 7.38 -12.46 -5.86
C SER A 384 7.43 -13.98 -5.87
N PRO A 385 7.12 -14.67 -4.77
CA PRO A 385 7.03 -16.13 -4.75
C PRO A 385 5.97 -16.70 -5.70
N SER A 386 4.91 -15.94 -5.99
CA SER A 386 3.87 -16.33 -6.97
C SER A 386 4.29 -16.07 -8.42
N GLY A 387 5.40 -15.36 -8.62
CA GLY A 387 5.85 -14.85 -9.91
C GLY A 387 5.15 -13.57 -10.37
N TYR A 388 4.20 -13.03 -9.60
CA TYR A 388 3.46 -11.82 -9.94
C TYR A 388 3.37 -10.87 -8.75
N PHE A 389 3.43 -9.56 -8.99
CA PHE A 389 3.28 -8.54 -7.95
C PHE A 389 2.63 -7.26 -8.45
N GLY A 390 1.41 -7.00 -7.97
CA GLY A 390 0.58 -5.86 -8.39
C GLY A 390 0.19 -5.92 -9.87
N SER A 391 -0.10 -4.76 -10.44
CA SER A 391 -0.53 -4.64 -11.84
C SER A 391 -0.11 -3.30 -12.45
N LYS A 392 0.31 -3.32 -13.72
CA LYS A 392 0.57 -2.11 -14.52
C LYS A 392 -0.72 -1.52 -15.13
N PHE A 393 -1.87 -2.17 -14.96
CA PHE A 393 -3.12 -1.74 -15.58
C PHE A 393 -3.59 -0.40 -14.99
N VAL A 394 -3.86 0.58 -15.86
CA VAL A 394 -4.25 1.93 -15.46
C VAL A 394 -5.75 2.17 -15.60
N THR A 395 -6.26 3.10 -14.80
CA THR A 395 -7.65 3.58 -14.84
C THR A 395 -7.61 5.05 -15.21
N VAL A 396 -8.36 5.47 -16.23
CA VAL A 396 -8.47 6.88 -16.64
C VAL A 396 -9.92 7.34 -16.48
N CYS A 397 -10.15 8.37 -15.67
CA CYS A 397 -11.44 9.01 -15.53
C CYS A 397 -11.45 10.30 -16.36
N VAL A 398 -12.48 10.51 -17.17
CA VAL A 398 -12.70 11.75 -17.91
C VAL A 398 -13.82 12.54 -17.24
N THR A 399 -13.50 13.68 -16.65
CA THR A 399 -14.43 14.49 -15.85
C THR A 399 -14.18 16.00 -16.07
N GLY A 400 -14.91 16.87 -15.36
CA GLY A 400 -14.67 18.32 -15.39
C GLY A 400 -13.60 18.76 -14.38
N ASP A 401 -12.72 19.68 -14.76
CA ASP A 401 -11.73 20.30 -13.87
C ASP A 401 -12.28 21.52 -13.11
N ASP A 402 -11.42 22.17 -12.31
CA ASP A 402 -11.73 23.39 -11.56
C ASP A 402 -12.11 24.62 -12.42
N LYS A 403 -11.91 24.53 -13.73
CA LYS A 403 -12.29 25.53 -14.74
C LYS A 403 -13.51 25.12 -15.55
N ASN A 404 -14.19 24.03 -15.17
CA ASN A 404 -15.33 23.44 -15.87
C ASN A 404 -15.00 23.00 -17.30
N GLN A 405 -13.74 22.62 -17.54
CA GLN A 405 -13.25 22.07 -18.80
C GLN A 405 -13.10 20.55 -18.69
N VAL A 406 -13.24 19.86 -19.82
CA VAL A 406 -13.02 18.41 -19.87
C VAL A 406 -11.54 18.11 -19.58
N HIS A 407 -11.30 17.27 -18.59
CA HIS A 407 -9.99 16.85 -18.12
C HIS A 407 -9.95 15.34 -17.91
N MET A 408 -8.74 14.77 -17.88
CA MET A 408 -8.51 13.34 -17.69
C MET A 408 -7.58 13.11 -16.51
N GLU A 409 -8.01 12.26 -15.59
CA GLU A 409 -7.26 11.89 -14.39
C GLU A 409 -6.89 10.40 -14.42
N GLY A 410 -5.61 10.11 -14.19
CA GLY A 410 -5.07 8.76 -14.19
C GLY A 410 -4.90 8.19 -12.78
N TYR A 411 -5.38 6.97 -12.56
CA TYR A 411 -5.36 6.26 -11.29
C TYR A 411 -4.92 4.81 -11.42
N GLN A 412 -4.46 4.26 -10.31
CA GLN A 412 -4.33 2.82 -10.07
C GLN A 412 -4.77 2.57 -8.63
N VAL A 413 -5.50 1.47 -8.37
CA VAL A 413 -5.77 1.08 -6.99
C VAL A 413 -4.54 0.40 -6.39
N SER A 414 -4.41 0.52 -5.06
CA SER A 414 -3.31 -0.10 -4.33
C SER A 414 -3.39 -1.63 -4.39
N ASN A 415 -2.25 -2.31 -4.18
CA ASN A 415 -2.23 -3.77 -4.10
C ASN A 415 -3.14 -4.30 -2.96
N GLN A 416 -3.29 -3.53 -1.88
CA GLN A 416 -4.23 -3.85 -0.79
C GLN A 416 -5.69 -3.84 -1.26
N CYS A 417 -6.09 -2.84 -2.06
CA CYS A 417 -7.42 -2.79 -2.65
C CYS A 417 -7.63 -3.93 -3.66
N SER A 418 -6.64 -4.18 -4.53
CA SER A 418 -6.70 -5.30 -5.49
C SER A 418 -6.89 -6.64 -4.78
N ALA A 419 -6.17 -6.90 -3.68
CA ALA A 419 -6.30 -8.12 -2.90
C ALA A 419 -7.69 -8.26 -2.24
N LEU A 420 -8.21 -7.18 -1.65
CA LEU A 420 -9.56 -7.16 -1.05
C LEU A 420 -10.66 -7.41 -2.08
N VAL A 421 -10.51 -6.87 -3.31
CA VAL A 421 -11.45 -7.11 -4.41
C VAL A 421 -11.35 -8.55 -4.91
N ARG A 422 -10.14 -9.06 -5.12
CA ARG A 422 -9.91 -10.45 -5.57
C ARG A 422 -10.54 -11.47 -4.64
N ASP A 423 -10.41 -11.23 -3.34
CA ASP A 423 -10.91 -12.11 -2.29
C ASP A 423 -12.33 -11.75 -1.84
N ALA A 424 -13.03 -10.92 -2.62
CA ALA A 424 -14.43 -10.53 -2.44
C ALA A 424 -14.76 -9.99 -1.04
N CYS A 425 -13.86 -9.25 -0.42
CA CYS A 425 -14.04 -8.68 0.91
C CYS A 425 -14.75 -7.32 0.89
N LEU A 426 -14.89 -6.69 -0.28
CA LEU A 426 -15.28 -5.29 -0.42
C LEU A 426 -16.46 -5.12 -1.38
N VAL A 427 -17.47 -4.35 -0.99
CA VAL A 427 -18.64 -4.00 -1.81
C VAL A 427 -18.85 -2.48 -1.79
N PRO A 428 -19.42 -1.89 -2.86
CA PRO A 428 -19.70 -0.47 -2.87
C PRO A 428 -20.86 -0.15 -1.92
N THR A 429 -20.86 1.04 -1.34
CA THR A 429 -22.01 1.53 -0.57
C THR A 429 -23.00 2.25 -1.48
N LYS A 430 -24.26 2.35 -1.03
CA LYS A 430 -25.35 2.96 -1.82
C LYS A 430 -25.40 4.48 -1.71
N ASP A 431 -25.22 5.01 -0.50
CA ASP A 431 -25.49 6.41 -0.19
C ASP A 431 -24.22 7.26 0.01
N ALA A 432 -23.03 6.63 -0.04
CA ALA A 432 -21.74 7.27 0.20
C ALA A 432 -20.69 6.79 -0.82
N PRO A 433 -20.70 7.29 -2.07
CA PRO A 433 -19.84 6.78 -3.15
C PRO A 433 -18.35 6.78 -2.79
N GLU A 434 -17.90 7.62 -1.86
CA GLU A 434 -16.54 7.69 -1.33
C GLU A 434 -16.16 6.54 -0.37
N LEU A 435 -17.14 5.77 0.12
CA LEU A 435 -16.94 4.70 1.10
C LEU A 435 -17.19 3.31 0.50
N GLY A 436 -16.26 2.39 0.76
CA GLY A 436 -16.42 0.96 0.52
C GLY A 436 -16.78 0.21 1.80
N TYR A 437 -17.68 -0.76 1.72
CA TYR A 437 -18.10 -1.59 2.84
C TYR A 437 -17.33 -2.91 2.84
N VAL A 438 -16.76 -3.26 3.99
CA VAL A 438 -16.13 -4.57 4.20
C VAL A 438 -17.21 -5.53 4.68
N ILE A 439 -17.43 -6.60 3.93
CA ILE A 439 -18.51 -7.54 4.24
C ILE A 439 -18.19 -8.34 5.51
N GLU A 440 -19.23 -8.75 6.22
CA GLU A 440 -19.09 -9.59 7.40
C GLU A 440 -18.70 -11.03 7.01
N SER A 441 -17.97 -11.69 7.90
CA SER A 441 -17.64 -13.11 7.73
C SER A 441 -18.92 -13.95 7.74
N THR A 442 -18.97 -14.95 6.85
CA THR A 442 -20.05 -15.94 6.77
C THR A 442 -19.47 -17.35 6.82
N ASP A 443 -20.35 -18.35 6.99
CA ASP A 443 -19.97 -19.77 6.90
C ASP A 443 -19.25 -20.15 5.60
N LYS A 444 -19.47 -19.36 4.53
CA LYS A 444 -18.84 -19.57 3.22
C LYS A 444 -17.51 -18.85 3.06
N GLN A 445 -17.35 -17.71 3.71
CA GLN A 445 -16.21 -16.81 3.50
C GLN A 445 -15.82 -16.13 4.80
N TYR A 446 -14.60 -16.37 5.24
CA TYR A 446 -13.96 -15.58 6.27
C TYR A 446 -13.44 -14.26 5.67
N VAL A 447 -13.66 -13.16 6.38
CA VAL A 447 -13.15 -11.83 6.03
C VAL A 447 -12.30 -11.32 7.21
N PRO A 448 -11.02 -11.00 6.98
CA PRO A 448 -10.16 -10.47 8.04
C PRO A 448 -10.58 -9.05 8.44
N ASP A 449 -10.23 -8.65 9.66
CA ASP A 449 -10.41 -7.26 10.09
C ASP A 449 -9.60 -6.32 9.20
N VAL A 450 -10.23 -5.23 8.75
CA VAL A 450 -9.60 -4.20 7.92
C VAL A 450 -9.54 -2.89 8.70
N PHE A 451 -8.33 -2.43 8.98
CA PHE A 451 -8.03 -1.15 9.62
C PHE A 451 -7.49 -0.16 8.59
N TYR A 452 -7.58 1.15 8.85
CA TYR A 452 -6.90 2.16 8.04
C TYR A 452 -6.31 3.25 8.94
N LYS A 453 -5.24 3.89 8.49
CA LYS A 453 -4.60 4.97 9.25
C LYS A 453 -5.13 6.34 8.83
N MET A 454 -5.70 7.08 9.77
CA MET A 454 -6.10 8.49 9.56
C MET A 454 -5.01 9.41 10.12
N MET A 455 -4.35 10.20 9.26
CA MET A 455 -3.50 11.31 9.70
C MET A 455 -4.33 12.59 9.76
N ARG A 456 -4.67 13.05 10.97
CA ARG A 456 -5.26 14.38 11.16
C ARG A 456 -4.15 15.42 11.23
N LEU A 457 -4.21 16.44 10.36
CA LEU A 457 -3.24 17.56 10.29
C LEU A 457 -3.42 18.60 11.42
N THR A 458 -4.36 18.33 12.32
CA THR A 458 -4.41 18.87 13.69
C THR A 458 -4.28 17.65 14.60
N VAL A 459 -3.35 17.68 15.56
CA VAL A 459 -3.18 16.55 16.50
C VAL A 459 -4.46 16.40 17.32
N TYR A 460 -5.33 15.51 16.86
CA TYR A 460 -6.39 14.88 17.63
C TYR A 460 -6.16 13.38 17.48
N ILE A 461 -5.55 12.80 18.50
CA ILE A 461 -5.27 11.37 18.60
C ILE A 461 -6.61 10.64 18.67
N VAL A 462 -6.91 9.82 17.66
CA VAL A 462 -8.05 8.89 17.65
C VAL A 462 -7.53 7.52 17.25
N VAL A 463 -7.58 6.57 18.19
CA VAL A 463 -7.34 5.14 17.95
C VAL A 463 -8.46 4.36 18.61
N VAL A 464 -9.06 3.41 17.90
CA VAL A 464 -10.03 2.43 18.43
C VAL A 464 -9.89 1.14 17.56
N ARG A 465 -9.77 -0.12 18.03
CA ARG A 465 -10.70 -0.99 18.82
C ARG A 465 -9.97 -2.32 19.20
N PRO A 466 -10.41 -3.16 20.18
CA PRO A 466 -11.80 -3.51 20.50
C PRO A 466 -12.28 -2.92 21.83
N CYS A 467 -13.45 -2.27 21.76
CA CYS A 467 -14.28 -1.83 22.89
C CYS A 467 -13.53 -1.24 24.08
N ILE A 468 -13.25 0.06 23.98
CA ILE A 468 -13.15 1.10 25.02
C ILE A 468 -12.50 2.31 24.31
N HIS A 469 -13.22 3.43 24.13
CA HIS A 469 -12.51 4.68 23.75
C HIS A 469 -11.70 5.11 24.95
N LEU A 470 -10.52 5.69 24.75
CA LEU A 470 -9.70 6.15 25.85
C LEU A 470 -9.03 7.45 25.42
N HIS A 471 -9.55 8.56 25.90
CA HIS A 471 -9.15 9.91 25.53
C HIS A 471 -8.10 10.46 26.48
N VAL A 472 -6.87 10.74 26.03
CA VAL A 472 -5.81 11.35 26.86
C VAL A 472 -5.82 12.88 26.81
N GLU A 473 -6.04 13.54 27.94
CA GLU A 473 -5.73 14.98 28.09
C GLU A 473 -4.28 15.15 28.56
N ILE A 474 -3.55 16.09 27.96
CA ILE A 474 -2.31 16.66 28.52
C ILE A 474 -2.69 17.92 29.27
#